data_AF-A0A0F7RZI7-F1
#
_entry.id   AF-A0A0F7RZI7-F1
#
_cell.length_a   1.000
_cell.length_b   1.000
_cell.length_c   1.000
_cell.angle_alpha   90.00
_cell.angle_beta   90.00
_cell.angle_gamma   90.00
#
_symmetry.space_group_name_H-M   'P 1'
#
loop_
_entity.id
_entity.type
_entity.pdbx_description
1 polymer ?
#
loop_
_entity_poly.entity_id
_entity_poly.type
_entity_poly.pdbx_seq_one_letter_code
_entity_poly.pdbx_strand_id
1 'polypeptide(L)'
;MTSIAGMVTWFCIGVMYLRFHKAMKVQGMSRDVLPYQAWLQPFCGWWTVATTFIVMLFSGWSVFLKGNWSTSDFITNYIPIPFFLILYGGNWYYNRNSAHIPASEVDLTTGLREIIDAEIPEEKPTTIAGKVWAFIS
;
A
#
# COMPACT_ATOMS: atom_id res chain seq x y z
N MET A 1 8.59 -18.80 -0.26
CA MET A 1 7.41 -18.22 -0.97
C MET A 1 6.93 -16.87 -0.42
N THR A 2 7.25 -16.48 0.83
CA THR A 2 6.69 -15.26 1.43
C THR A 2 7.28 -13.94 0.90
N SER A 3 8.55 -13.91 0.49
CA SER A 3 9.23 -12.64 0.15
C SER A 3 8.69 -11.96 -1.12
N ILE A 4 8.50 -12.69 -2.23
CA ILE A 4 8.01 -12.13 -3.51
C ILE A 4 6.57 -11.63 -3.36
N ALA A 5 5.71 -12.43 -2.73
CA ALA A 5 4.32 -12.06 -2.48
C ALA A 5 4.22 -10.74 -1.69
N GLY A 6 5.07 -10.58 -0.67
CA GLY A 6 5.20 -9.32 0.06
C GLY A 6 5.65 -8.15 -0.83
N MET A 7 6.60 -8.36 -1.74
CA MET A 7 7.06 -7.31 -2.67
C MET A 7 5.94 -6.85 -3.61
N VAL A 8 5.10 -7.77 -4.09
CA VAL A 8 3.91 -7.42 -4.88
C VAL A 8 2.95 -6.55 -4.05
N THR A 9 2.73 -6.91 -2.78
CA THR A 9 1.89 -6.11 -1.87
C THR A 9 2.45 -4.70 -1.69
N TRP A 10 3.75 -4.55 -1.42
CA TRP A 10 4.39 -3.23 -1.29
C TRP A 10 4.33 -2.40 -2.57
N PHE A 11 4.50 -3.04 -3.73
CA PHE A 11 4.31 -2.40 -5.03
C PHE A 11 2.88 -1.85 -5.17
N CYS A 12 1.88 -2.67 -4.85
CA CYS A 12 0.47 -2.25 -4.89
C CYS A 12 0.18 -1.08 -3.95
N ILE A 13 0.68 -1.14 -2.71
CA ILE A 13 0.56 -0.04 -1.73
C ILE A 13 1.15 1.24 -2.30
N GLY A 14 2.36 1.19 -2.87
CA GLY A 14 3.00 2.33 -3.50
C GLY A 14 2.17 2.93 -4.64
N VAL A 15 1.64 2.09 -5.53
CA VAL A 15 0.79 2.54 -6.67
C VAL A 15 -0.52 3.15 -6.19
N MET A 16 -1.22 2.51 -5.25
CA MET A 16 -2.48 3.02 -4.68
C MET A 16 -2.26 4.38 -4.02
N TYR A 17 -1.17 4.51 -3.28
CA TYR A 17 -0.82 5.75 -2.64
C TYR A 17 -0.50 6.89 -3.64
N LEU A 18 0.23 6.60 -4.73
CA LEU A 18 0.48 7.61 -5.77
C LEU A 18 -0.83 8.08 -6.41
N ARG A 19 -1.80 7.18 -6.59
CA ARG A 19 -3.16 7.53 -7.05
C ARG A 19 -3.93 8.36 -6.03
N PHE A 20 -3.86 8.01 -4.75
CA PHE A 20 -4.46 8.76 -3.66
C PHE A 20 -3.89 10.18 -3.57
N HIS A 21 -2.56 10.32 -3.61
CA HIS A 21 -1.90 11.63 -3.62
C HIS A 21 -2.31 12.47 -4.84
N LYS A 22 -2.44 11.84 -6.01
CA LYS A 22 -2.95 12.51 -7.22
C LYS A 22 -4.41 12.94 -7.06
N ALA A 23 -5.27 12.11 -6.46
CA ALA A 23 -6.66 12.44 -6.21
C ALA A 23 -6.80 13.66 -5.28
N MET A 24 -6.09 13.68 -4.15
CA MET A 24 -6.10 14.84 -3.24
C MET A 24 -5.66 16.12 -3.95
N LYS A 25 -4.61 16.04 -4.78
CA LYS A 25 -4.11 17.20 -5.54
C LYS A 25 -5.12 17.70 -6.58
N VAL A 26 -5.82 16.80 -7.27
CA VAL A 26 -6.84 17.18 -8.27
C VAL A 26 -8.08 17.78 -7.61
N GLN A 27 -8.46 17.30 -6.43
CA GLN A 27 -9.62 17.78 -5.68
C GLN A 27 -9.32 19.00 -4.79
N GLY A 28 -8.08 19.52 -4.81
CA GLY A 28 -7.68 20.70 -4.04
C GLY A 28 -7.60 20.48 -2.53
N MET A 29 -7.57 19.23 -2.06
CA MET A 29 -7.45 18.91 -0.65
C MET A 29 -6.00 19.09 -0.19
N SER A 30 -5.77 19.94 0.82
CA SER A 30 -4.42 20.04 1.41
C SER A 30 -4.07 18.73 2.10
N ARG A 31 -2.78 18.38 2.04
CA ARG A 31 -2.27 17.20 2.75
C ARG A 31 -2.38 17.38 4.26
N ASP A 32 -2.47 18.62 4.75
CA ASP A 32 -2.48 18.95 6.19
C ASP A 32 -3.75 18.49 6.90
N VAL A 33 -4.76 18.09 6.12
CA VAL A 33 -5.97 17.43 6.63
C VAL A 33 -5.68 16.00 7.08
N LEU A 34 -4.59 15.39 6.61
CA LEU A 34 -4.22 14.04 7.00
C LEU A 34 -3.54 14.02 8.38
N PRO A 35 -3.92 13.10 9.29
CA PRO A 35 -3.28 12.97 10.59
C PRO A 35 -1.80 12.55 10.48
N TYR A 36 -1.48 11.75 9.46
CA TYR A 36 -0.11 11.32 9.18
C TYR A 36 0.35 11.81 7.81
N GLN A 37 1.42 12.59 7.82
CA GLN A 37 2.06 13.07 6.61
C GLN A 37 3.54 12.71 6.64
N ALA A 38 4.03 12.12 5.55
CA ALA A 38 5.47 12.03 5.35
C ALA A 38 5.98 13.33 4.71
N TRP A 39 7.10 13.83 5.20
CA TRP A 39 7.86 14.95 4.66
C TRP A 39 8.23 14.84 3.16
N LEU A 40 8.63 13.65 2.69
CA LEU A 40 9.19 13.45 1.36
C LEU A 40 8.19 12.91 0.31
N GLN A 41 6.87 13.04 0.52
CA GLN A 41 5.91 12.63 -0.52
C GLN A 41 5.82 13.69 -1.63
N PRO A 42 5.66 13.30 -2.91
CA PRO A 42 5.40 11.95 -3.41
C PRO A 42 6.65 11.12 -3.75
N PHE A 43 7.86 11.64 -3.52
CA PHE A 43 9.11 10.97 -3.90
C PHE A 43 9.25 9.58 -3.26
N CYS A 44 8.93 9.43 -1.98
CA CYS A 44 8.93 8.12 -1.31
C CYS A 44 7.98 7.12 -1.99
N GLY A 45 6.83 7.56 -2.50
CA GLY A 45 5.89 6.69 -3.20
C GLY A 45 6.48 6.13 -4.49
N TRP A 46 7.10 7.00 -5.30
CA TRP A 46 7.80 6.59 -6.53
C TRP A 46 9.00 5.69 -6.24
N TRP A 47 9.74 5.99 -5.17
CA TRP A 47 10.86 5.16 -4.73
C TRP A 47 10.40 3.75 -4.35
N THR A 48 9.33 3.61 -3.56
CA THR A 48 8.77 2.30 -3.18
C THR A 48 8.35 1.50 -4.41
N VAL A 49 7.63 2.12 -5.35
CA VAL A 49 7.19 1.44 -6.58
C VAL A 49 8.39 1.00 -7.43
N ALA A 50 9.37 1.87 -7.65
CA ALA A 50 10.54 1.57 -8.46
C ALA A 50 11.41 0.46 -7.83
N THR A 51 11.70 0.56 -6.53
CA THR A 51 12.56 -0.39 -5.84
C THR A 51 11.92 -1.77 -5.71
N THR A 52 10.64 -1.85 -5.33
CA THR A 52 9.92 -3.13 -5.26
C THR A 52 9.82 -3.80 -6.63
N PHE A 53 9.58 -3.02 -7.69
CA PHE A 53 9.58 -3.54 -9.06
C PHE A 53 10.93 -4.11 -9.48
N ILE A 54 12.03 -3.38 -9.24
CA ILE A 54 13.38 -3.85 -9.52
C ILE A 54 13.69 -5.12 -8.73
N VAL A 55 13.40 -5.15 -7.42
CA VAL A 55 13.63 -6.33 -6.58
C VAL A 55 12.85 -7.54 -7.11
N MET A 56 11.60 -7.38 -7.52
CA MET A 56 10.83 -8.47 -8.12
C MET A 56 11.45 -9.00 -9.41
N LEU A 57 12.00 -8.13 -10.27
CA LEU A 57 12.64 -8.55 -11.53
C LEU A 57 13.97 -9.28 -11.32
N PHE A 58 14.79 -8.82 -10.39
CA PHE A 58 16.09 -9.44 -10.11
C PHE A 58 16.01 -10.60 -9.11
N SER A 59 14.88 -10.78 -8.43
CA SER A 59 14.67 -11.89 -7.53
C SER A 59 14.63 -13.20 -8.29
N GLY A 60 15.49 -14.15 -7.91
CA GLY A 60 15.61 -15.43 -8.60
C GLY A 60 16.45 -15.37 -9.88
N TRP A 61 17.27 -14.33 -10.09
CA TRP A 61 18.18 -14.23 -11.24
C TRP A 61 19.15 -15.42 -11.33
N SER A 62 19.51 -16.03 -10.19
CA SER A 62 20.40 -17.20 -10.11
C SER A 62 19.92 -18.40 -10.93
N VAL A 63 18.60 -18.53 -11.16
CA VAL A 63 18.01 -19.61 -11.96
C VAL A 63 18.47 -19.57 -13.42
N PHE A 64 18.84 -18.40 -13.92
CA PHE A 64 19.36 -18.22 -15.28
C PHE A 64 20.86 -18.51 -15.39
N LEU A 65 21.56 -18.78 -14.28
CA LEU A 65 22.97 -19.16 -14.30
C LEU A 65 23.13 -20.63 -14.70
N LYS A 66 24.13 -20.90 -15.55
CA LYS A 66 24.43 -22.25 -16.04
C LYS A 66 24.68 -23.21 -14.86
N GLY A 67 23.86 -24.26 -14.75
CA GLY A 67 23.95 -25.27 -13.69
C GLY A 67 23.10 -25.01 -12.44
N ASN A 68 22.39 -23.88 -12.35
CA ASN A 68 21.53 -23.53 -11.21
C ASN A 68 20.03 -23.55 -11.55
N TRP A 69 19.62 -24.32 -12.56
CA TRP A 69 18.22 -24.41 -12.94
C TRP A 69 17.41 -25.13 -11.86
N SER A 70 16.48 -24.42 -11.26
CA SER A 70 15.52 -24.94 -10.28
C SER A 70 14.12 -24.50 -10.70
N THR A 71 13.31 -25.47 -11.14
CA THR A 71 11.91 -25.22 -11.52
C THR A 71 11.10 -24.64 -10.35
N SER A 72 11.42 -25.07 -9.12
CA SER A 72 10.77 -24.55 -7.90
C SER A 72 11.04 -23.06 -7.68
N ASP A 73 12.31 -22.64 -7.85
CA ASP A 73 12.70 -21.24 -7.68
C ASP A 73 12.20 -20.36 -8.83
N PHE A 74 12.15 -20.91 -10.05
CA PHE A 74 11.55 -20.21 -11.19
C PHE A 74 10.07 -19.91 -10.93
N ILE A 75 9.29 -20.95 -10.58
CA ILE A 75 7.86 -20.83 -10.34
C ILE A 75 7.60 -19.87 -9.18
N THR A 76 8.31 -20.05 -8.06
CA THR A 76 8.09 -19.25 -6.85
C THR A 76 8.42 -17.76 -7.04
N ASN A 77 9.47 -17.43 -7.80
CA ASN A 77 9.88 -16.04 -7.98
C ASN A 77 9.12 -15.34 -9.11
N TYR A 78 8.84 -16.02 -10.23
CA TYR A 78 8.34 -15.34 -11.43
C TYR A 78 6.85 -15.51 -11.70
N ILE A 79 6.16 -16.53 -11.16
CA ILE A 79 4.70 -16.71 -11.35
C ILE A 79 3.82 -15.67 -10.63
N PRO A 80 4.19 -15.14 -9.45
CA PRO A 80 3.36 -14.13 -8.79
C PRO A 80 3.11 -12.86 -9.62
N ILE A 81 4.07 -12.47 -10.48
CA ILE A 81 3.99 -11.28 -11.33
C ILE A 81 2.87 -11.41 -12.39
N PRO A 82 2.88 -12.40 -13.31
CA PRO A 82 1.81 -12.60 -14.27
C PRO A 82 0.49 -12.95 -13.58
N PHE A 83 0.52 -13.67 -12.45
CA PHE A 83 -0.68 -13.95 -11.69
C PHE A 83 -1.36 -12.66 -11.20
N PHE A 84 -0.59 -11.72 -10.65
CA PHE A 84 -1.10 -10.41 -10.28
C PHE A 84 -1.65 -9.63 -11.48
N LEU A 85 -0.94 -9.63 -12.62
CA LEU A 85 -1.41 -8.95 -13.83
C LEU A 85 -2.72 -9.53 -14.37
N ILE A 86 -2.90 -10.85 -14.32
CA ILE A 86 -4.14 -11.52 -14.72
C ILE A 86 -5.28 -11.15 -13.77
N LEU A 87 -5.05 -11.14 -12.46
CA LEU A 87 -6.08 -10.74 -11.50
C LEU A 87 -6.46 -9.27 -11.67
N TYR A 88 -5.48 -8.39 -11.83
CA TYR A 88 -5.70 -6.96 -12.02
C TYR A 88 -6.41 -6.66 -13.34
N GLY A 89 -5.90 -7.20 -14.44
CA GLY A 89 -6.49 -7.06 -15.77
C GLY A 89 -7.84 -7.74 -15.90
N GLY A 90 -8.02 -8.89 -15.25
CA GLY A 90 -9.29 -9.62 -15.17
C GLY A 90 -10.34 -8.84 -14.41
N ASN A 91 -9.99 -8.24 -13.27
CA ASN A 91 -10.88 -7.33 -12.54
C ASN A 91 -11.25 -6.11 -13.39
N TRP A 92 -10.27 -5.50 -14.07
CA TRP A 92 -10.52 -4.37 -14.96
C TRP A 92 -11.47 -4.72 -16.12
N TYR A 93 -11.26 -5.87 -16.77
CA TYR A 93 -12.10 -6.36 -17.87
C TYR A 93 -13.52 -6.69 -17.41
N TYR A 94 -13.66 -7.38 -16.27
CA TYR A 94 -14.96 -7.78 -15.73
C TYR A 94 -15.77 -6.58 -15.22
N ASN A 95 -15.13 -5.66 -14.49
CA ASN A 95 -15.81 -4.52 -13.86
C ASN A 95 -15.91 -3.26 -14.74
N ARG A 96 -15.56 -3.38 -16.03
CA ARG A 96 -15.72 -2.34 -17.08
C ARG A 96 -15.52 -0.90 -16.57
N ASN A 97 -14.31 -0.58 -16.13
CA ASN A 97 -13.84 0.71 -15.57
C ASN A 97 -13.95 0.96 -14.04
N SER A 98 -14.57 0.09 -13.23
CA SER A 98 -14.59 0.35 -11.77
C SER A 98 -13.19 0.29 -11.13
N ALA A 99 -12.24 -0.44 -11.73
CA ALA A 99 -10.85 -0.50 -11.26
C ALA A 99 -10.05 0.82 -11.47
N HIS A 100 -10.53 1.67 -12.39
CA HIS A 100 -9.86 2.90 -12.79
C HIS A 100 -10.79 4.11 -12.66
N ILE A 101 -11.19 4.40 -11.41
CA ILE A 101 -11.87 5.65 -11.08
C ILE A 101 -10.95 6.84 -11.39
N PRO A 102 -11.42 7.85 -12.15
CA PRO A 102 -10.69 9.08 -12.40
C PRO A 102 -10.28 9.74 -11.08
N ALA A 103 -9.09 10.34 -11.02
CA ALA A 103 -8.58 10.96 -9.79
C ALA A 103 -9.51 12.06 -9.22
N SER A 104 -10.31 12.71 -10.08
CA SER A 104 -11.33 13.70 -9.70
C SER A 104 -12.55 13.11 -8.99
N GLU A 105 -12.85 11.83 -9.22
CA GLU A 105 -14.05 11.13 -8.73
C GLU A 105 -13.74 10.14 -7.60
N VAL A 106 -12.47 10.02 -7.21
CA VAL A 106 -12.08 9.19 -6.07
C VAL A 106 -12.71 9.76 -4.80
N ASP A 107 -13.44 8.92 -4.07
CA ASP A 107 -14.00 9.31 -2.78
C ASP A 107 -12.88 9.44 -1.72
N LEU A 108 -12.72 10.66 -1.20
CA LEU A 108 -11.75 10.99 -0.15
C LEU A 108 -12.41 11.37 1.18
N THR A 109 -13.76 11.40 1.22
CA THR A 109 -14.51 11.99 2.33
C THR A 109 -15.29 10.97 3.14
N THR A 110 -15.79 9.90 2.50
CA THR A 110 -16.55 8.86 3.20
C THR A 110 -15.67 8.15 4.23
N GLY A 111 -16.15 8.05 5.47
CA GLY A 111 -15.43 7.42 6.58
C GLY A 111 -14.30 8.26 7.19
N LEU A 112 -13.97 9.44 6.62
CA LEU A 112 -12.91 10.30 7.14
C LEU A 112 -13.18 10.75 8.58
N ARG A 113 -14.45 11.03 8.92
CA ARG A 113 -14.86 11.45 10.25
C ARG A 113 -14.60 10.37 11.31
N GLU A 114 -14.93 9.12 10.99
CA GLU A 114 -14.72 7.97 11.88
C GLU A 114 -13.22 7.73 12.13
N ILE A 115 -12.39 7.86 11.09
CA ILE A 115 -10.93 7.72 11.21
C ILE A 115 -10.37 8.83 12.11
N ILE A 116 -10.79 10.08 11.92
CA ILE A 116 -10.35 11.21 12.75
C ILE A 116 -10.78 11.02 14.20
N ASP A 117 -12.03 10.62 14.43
CA ASP A 117 -12.58 10.43 15.77
C ASP A 117 -11.90 9.24 16.50
N ALA A 118 -11.49 8.18 15.78
CA ALA A 118 -10.71 7.07 16.33
C ALA A 118 -9.24 7.41 16.61
N GLU A 119 -8.68 8.41 15.92
CA GLU A 119 -7.30 8.89 16.10
C GLU A 119 -7.17 9.80 17.34
N ILE A 120 -8.27 10.41 17.81
CA ILE A 120 -8.29 11.15 19.07
C ILE A 120 -7.90 10.18 20.17
N PRO A 121 -6.72 10.35 20.82
CA PRO A 121 -6.30 9.41 21.83
C PRO A 121 -7.32 9.42 22.96
N GLU A 122 -7.90 8.26 23.27
CA GLU A 122 -8.62 8.11 24.54
C GLU A 122 -7.72 8.63 25.64
N GLU A 123 -8.27 9.50 26.49
CA GLU A 123 -7.56 10.24 27.51
C GLU A 123 -6.98 9.27 28.55
N LYS A 124 -5.84 8.63 28.24
CA LYS A 124 -5.18 7.70 29.15
C LYS A 124 -4.73 8.51 30.36
N PRO A 125 -5.18 8.17 31.58
CA PRO A 125 -4.85 8.94 32.77
C PRO A 125 -3.33 8.97 32.96
N THR A 126 -2.73 10.14 32.76
CA THR A 126 -1.29 10.35 32.93
C THR A 126 -0.92 10.44 34.42
N THR A 127 -1.87 10.83 35.26
CA THR A 127 -1.73 10.95 36.72
C THR A 127 -1.77 9.59 37.41
N ILE A 128 -0.91 9.38 38.42
CA ILE A 128 -0.87 8.16 39.25
C ILE A 128 -2.25 7.83 39.83
N ALA A 129 -2.99 8.85 40.28
CA ALA A 129 -4.36 8.70 40.78
C ALA A 129 -5.34 8.14 39.73
N GLY A 130 -5.20 8.54 38.46
CA GLY A 130 -6.07 8.05 37.39
C GLY A 130 -5.73 6.63 36.95
N LYS A 131 -4.45 6.22 37.04
CA LYS A 131 -4.05 4.81 36.84
C LYS A 131 -4.56 3.89 37.94
N VAL A 132 -4.63 4.37 39.18
CA VAL A 132 -5.19 3.62 40.31
C VAL A 132 -6.71 3.51 40.20
N TRP A 133 -7.40 4.58 39.80
CA TRP A 133 -8.85 4.57 39.61
C TRP A 133 -9.27 3.62 38.47
N ALA A 134 -8.58 3.65 37.33
CA ALA A 134 -8.82 2.75 36.20
C ALA A 134 -8.48 1.27 36.47
N PHE A 135 -7.72 0.96 37.53
CA PHE A 135 -7.44 -0.41 37.95
C PHE A 135 -8.51 -0.94 38.93
N ILE A 136 -9.25 -0.05 39.59
CA ILE A 136 -10.26 -0.38 40.61
C ILE A 136 -11.69 -0.36 40.02
N SER A 137 -11.94 0.42 38.96
CA SER A 137 -13.21 0.44 38.19
C SER A 137 -13.30 -0.70 37.19
#